data_AF-A0A8S3EZP7-F1
#
_entry.id   AF-A0A8S3EZP7-F1
#
_cell.length_a   1.000
_cell.length_b   1.000
_cell.length_c   1.000
_cell.angle_alpha   90.00
_cell.angle_beta   90.00
_cell.angle_gamma   90.00
#
_symmetry.space_group_name_H-M   'P 1'
#
loop_
_entity.id
_entity.type
_entity.pdbx_description
1 polymer ?
#
loop_
_entity_poly.entity_id
_entity_poly.type
_entity_poly.pdbx_seq_one_letter_code
_entity_poly.pdbx_strand_id
1 'polypeptide(L)'
;MFYYTIPDCRRPRFFKWYPLTFAMTIVWLTILTYFMVWMVTIIGFTFGIPDSIMGITFLAAGSSVPDALSSILVVRQGLVDMGVSNTFGSNVFDLLVGLALPWFAKILISGEPVYINSNGLLYDAVLLLGIVIITVMSIHGRRWYLDRFL
;
A
#
# COMPACT_ATOMS: atom_id res chain seq x y z
N MET A 1 -22.16 -8.75 3.24
CA MET A 1 -22.14 -7.48 3.99
C MET A 1 -21.85 -6.30 3.07
N PHE A 2 -20.68 -6.25 2.39
CA PHE A 2 -20.31 -5.18 1.45
C PHE A 2 -21.28 -4.96 0.27
N TYR A 3 -21.90 -6.03 -0.25
CA TYR A 3 -22.91 -5.94 -1.30
C TYR A 3 -24.19 -5.17 -0.88
N TYR A 4 -24.43 -5.05 0.42
CA TYR A 4 -25.64 -4.41 0.96
C TYR A 4 -25.40 -2.95 1.35
N THR A 5 -24.17 -2.59 1.76
CA THR A 5 -23.81 -1.24 2.20
C THR A 5 -23.22 -0.36 1.10
N ILE A 6 -22.70 -0.93 0.02
CA ILE A 6 -22.13 -0.17 -1.10
C ILE A 6 -23.16 -0.17 -2.24
N PRO A 7 -23.82 0.98 -2.53
CA PRO A 7 -24.74 1.06 -3.65
C PRO A 7 -24.01 0.75 -4.97
N ASP A 8 -24.57 -0.15 -5.78
CA ASP A 8 -23.94 -0.60 -7.02
C ASP A 8 -24.00 0.50 -8.09
N CYS A 9 -22.90 1.26 -8.23
CA CYS A 9 -22.72 2.32 -9.24
C CYS A 9 -22.72 1.80 -10.69
N ARG A 10 -22.76 0.48 -10.89
CA ARG A 10 -22.82 -0.15 -12.21
C ARG A 10 -24.21 -0.04 -12.84
N ARG A 11 -25.25 0.37 -12.09
CA ARG A 11 -26.59 0.67 -12.60
C ARG A 11 -26.70 2.16 -13.00
N PRO A 12 -27.28 2.48 -14.19
CA PRO A 12 -27.32 3.85 -14.72
C PRO A 12 -28.08 4.85 -13.83
N ARG A 13 -28.93 4.37 -12.90
CA ARG A 13 -29.70 5.18 -11.95
C ARG A 13 -28.87 5.73 -10.78
N PHE A 14 -27.72 5.12 -10.46
CA PHE A 14 -26.88 5.47 -9.30
C PHE A 14 -25.50 6.02 -9.67
N PHE A 15 -25.25 6.31 -10.96
CA PHE A 15 -23.95 6.82 -11.44
C PHE A 15 -23.48 8.10 -10.73
N LYS A 16 -24.41 8.96 -10.29
CA LYS A 16 -24.10 10.19 -9.54
C LYS A 16 -23.65 9.97 -8.09
N TRP A 17 -23.76 8.75 -7.56
CA TRP A 17 -23.44 8.40 -6.17
C TRP A 17 -22.03 7.80 -6.01
N TYR A 18 -21.20 7.88 -7.06
CA TYR A 18 -19.80 7.44 -7.02
C TYR A 18 -18.96 8.01 -5.85
N PRO A 19 -19.10 9.29 -5.40
CA PRO A 19 -18.30 9.78 -4.29
C PRO A 19 -18.77 9.17 -2.96
N LEU A 20 -20.05 8.86 -2.82
CA LEU A 20 -20.58 8.21 -1.62
C LEU A 20 -20.09 6.77 -1.52
N THR A 21 -20.09 6.02 -2.63
CA THR A 21 -19.54 4.65 -2.65
C THR A 21 -18.06 4.65 -2.29
N PHE A 22 -17.31 5.63 -2.79
CA PHE A 22 -15.89 5.78 -2.50
C PHE A 22 -15.63 6.11 -1.02
N ALA A 23 -16.39 7.05 -0.44
CA ALA A 23 -16.30 7.37 0.98
C ALA A 23 -16.66 6.16 1.85
N MET A 24 -17.72 5.41 1.51
CA MET A 24 -18.11 4.21 2.23
C MET A 24 -17.03 3.12 2.15
N THR A 25 -16.38 2.93 0.99
CA THR A 25 -15.27 1.98 0.89
C THR A 25 -14.07 2.38 1.76
N ILE A 26 -13.76 3.67 1.84
CA ILE A 26 -12.68 4.17 2.72
C ILE A 26 -13.02 3.87 4.18
N VAL A 27 -14.24 4.19 4.64
CA VAL A 27 -14.67 3.93 6.02
C VAL A 27 -14.59 2.44 6.35
N TRP A 28 -15.06 1.58 5.45
CA TRP A 28 -14.98 0.13 5.63
C TRP A 28 -13.53 -0.38 5.66
N LEU A 29 -12.67 0.11 4.77
CA LEU A 29 -11.24 -0.23 4.79
C LEU A 29 -10.60 0.19 6.12
N THR A 30 -10.88 1.40 6.62
CA THR A 30 -10.35 1.85 7.92
C THR A 30 -10.79 0.96 9.08
N ILE A 31 -12.07 0.58 9.13
CA ILE A 31 -12.60 -0.30 10.19
C ILE A 31 -11.96 -1.69 10.12
N LEU A 32 -11.85 -2.27 8.92
CA LEU A 32 -11.25 -3.59 8.73
C LEU A 32 -9.78 -3.60 9.09
N THR A 33 -9.02 -2.59 8.65
CA THR A 33 -7.59 -2.47 8.98
C THR A 33 -7.37 -2.29 10.48
N TYR A 34 -8.21 -1.48 11.15
CA TYR A 34 -8.15 -1.33 12.61
C TYR A 34 -8.38 -2.67 13.33
N PHE A 35 -9.41 -3.42 12.93
CA PHE A 35 -9.70 -4.73 13.50
C PHE A 35 -8.57 -5.73 13.23
N MET A 36 -7.98 -5.70 12.03
CA MET A 36 -6.85 -6.55 11.66
C MET A 36 -5.64 -6.28 12.56
N VAL A 37 -5.25 -5.00 12.74
CA VAL A 37 -4.15 -4.60 13.62
C VAL A 37 -4.43 -5.09 15.05
N TRP A 38 -5.64 -4.85 15.55
CA TRP A 38 -6.03 -5.25 16.90
C TRP A 38 -5.93 -6.76 17.13
N MET A 39 -6.42 -7.56 16.18
CA MET A 39 -6.31 -9.02 16.22
C MET A 39 -4.86 -9.48 16.20
N VAL A 40 -4.03 -8.91 15.32
CA VAL A 40 -2.62 -9.24 15.22
C VAL A 40 -1.92 -8.96 16.55
N THR A 41 -2.11 -7.78 17.15
CA THR A 41 -1.53 -7.43 18.46
C THR A 41 -1.94 -8.40 19.56
N ILE A 42 -3.22 -8.79 19.65
CA ILE A 42 -3.69 -9.76 20.65
C ILE A 42 -3.00 -11.12 20.47
N ILE A 43 -2.86 -11.57 19.22
CA ILE A 43 -2.20 -12.82 18.89
C ILE A 43 -0.74 -12.77 19.33
N GLY A 44 0.02 -11.72 18.98
CA GLY A 44 1.44 -11.65 19.40
C GLY A 44 1.63 -11.54 20.89
N PHE A 45 0.76 -10.80 21.59
CA PHE A 45 0.78 -10.78 23.04
C PHE A 45 0.57 -12.18 23.63
N THR A 46 -0.34 -12.98 23.04
CA THR A 46 -0.61 -14.36 23.47
C THR A 46 0.56 -15.31 23.17
N PHE A 47 1.25 -15.12 22.04
CA PHE A 47 2.40 -15.94 21.62
C PHE A 47 3.76 -15.42 22.13
N GLY A 48 3.79 -14.30 22.86
CA GLY A 48 5.03 -13.66 23.33
C GLY A 48 5.92 -13.10 22.21
N ILE A 49 5.36 -12.84 21.03
CA ILE A 49 6.09 -12.30 19.88
C ILE A 49 6.08 -10.77 19.97
N PRO A 50 7.23 -10.08 19.80
CA PRO A 50 7.27 -8.63 19.76
C PRO A 50 6.35 -8.04 18.69
N ASP A 51 5.59 -7.01 19.05
CA ASP A 51 4.67 -6.31 18.13
C ASP A 51 5.38 -5.81 16.87
N SER A 52 6.66 -5.42 16.98
CA SER A 52 7.47 -4.98 15.84
C SER A 52 7.61 -6.08 14.78
N ILE A 53 7.86 -7.33 15.19
CA ILE A 53 8.03 -8.46 14.26
C ILE A 53 6.70 -8.81 13.59
N MET A 54 5.61 -8.75 14.36
CA MET A 54 4.28 -8.96 13.81
C MET A 54 3.85 -7.86 12.83
N GLY A 55 4.19 -6.60 13.13
CA GLY A 55 3.95 -5.48 12.23
C GLY A 55 4.67 -5.66 10.90
N ILE A 56 5.98 -5.90 10.93
CA ILE A 56 6.77 -6.05 9.69
C ILE A 56 6.43 -7.31 8.88
N THR A 57 5.80 -8.32 9.48
CA THR A 57 5.50 -9.59 8.82
C THR A 57 4.02 -9.72 8.48
N PHE A 58 3.15 -9.77 9.49
CA PHE A 58 1.72 -10.01 9.31
C PHE A 58 0.98 -8.78 8.79
N LEU A 59 1.32 -7.58 9.29
CA LEU A 59 0.69 -6.35 8.78
C LEU A 59 1.13 -6.06 7.35
N ALA A 60 2.43 -6.24 7.05
CA ALA A 60 2.98 -6.08 5.70
C ALA A 60 2.43 -7.11 4.70
N ALA A 61 2.26 -8.37 5.11
CA ALA A 61 1.59 -9.37 4.30
C ALA A 61 0.10 -9.04 4.10
N GLY A 62 -0.56 -8.53 5.15
CA GLY A 62 -1.97 -8.14 5.14
C GLY A 62 -2.30 -7.01 4.17
N SER A 63 -1.40 -6.04 3.97
CA SER A 63 -1.57 -4.99 2.96
C SER A 63 -1.32 -5.50 1.54
N SER A 64 -0.31 -6.35 1.35
CA SER A 64 0.11 -6.83 0.03
C SER A 64 -0.91 -7.77 -0.64
N VAL A 65 -1.68 -8.53 0.14
CA VAL A 65 -2.66 -9.51 -0.39
C VAL A 65 -3.82 -8.83 -1.14
N PRO A 66 -4.53 -7.84 -0.58
CA PRO A 66 -5.53 -7.06 -1.30
C PRO A 66 -5.01 -6.40 -2.58
N ASP A 67 -3.82 -5.82 -2.54
CA ASP A 67 -3.20 -5.18 -3.72
C ASP A 67 -2.90 -6.18 -4.81
N ALA A 68 -2.35 -7.35 -4.46
CA ALA A 68 -2.10 -8.44 -5.40
C ALA A 68 -3.42 -8.92 -6.04
N LEU A 69 -4.48 -9.08 -5.24
CA LEU A 69 -5.81 -9.47 -5.75
C LEU A 69 -6.38 -8.41 -6.71
N SER A 70 -6.25 -7.12 -6.39
CA SER A 70 -6.67 -6.01 -7.25
C SER A 70 -5.94 -6.04 -8.59
N SER A 71 -4.60 -6.13 -8.57
CA SER A 71 -3.79 -6.22 -9.78
C SER A 71 -4.14 -7.45 -10.63
N ILE A 72 -4.33 -8.62 -10.02
CA ILE A 72 -4.73 -9.85 -10.72
C ILE A 72 -6.10 -9.68 -11.38
N LEU A 73 -7.07 -9.09 -10.68
CA LEU A 73 -8.42 -8.88 -11.20
C LEU A 73 -8.44 -7.99 -12.44
N VAL A 74 -7.63 -6.93 -12.44
CA VAL A 74 -7.50 -5.99 -13.58
C VAL A 74 -6.78 -6.65 -14.76
N VAL A 75 -5.71 -7.41 -14.51
CA VAL A 75 -5.01 -8.19 -15.55
C VAL A 75 -5.95 -9.23 -16.18
N ARG A 76 -6.79 -9.90 -15.38
CA ARG A 76 -7.79 -10.86 -15.87
C ARG A 76 -8.85 -10.24 -16.78
N GLN A 77 -9.07 -8.93 -16.70
CA GLN A 77 -9.99 -8.18 -17.58
C GLN A 77 -9.33 -7.73 -18.89
N GLY A 78 -8.09 -8.13 -19.16
CA GLY A 78 -7.34 -7.75 -20.37
C GLY A 78 -6.60 -6.41 -20.24
N LEU A 79 -6.65 -5.76 -19.08
CA LEU A 79 -6.05 -4.45 -18.82
C LEU A 79 -4.68 -4.61 -18.15
N VAL A 80 -3.73 -5.23 -18.85
CA VAL A 80 -2.40 -5.57 -18.30
C VAL A 80 -1.64 -4.33 -17.83
N ASP A 81 -1.66 -3.26 -18.61
CA ASP A 81 -0.97 -2.00 -18.28
C ASP A 81 -1.49 -1.39 -16.97
N MET A 82 -2.80 -1.48 -16.74
CA MET A 82 -3.41 -1.00 -15.50
C MET A 82 -2.97 -1.86 -14.31
N GLY A 83 -2.89 -3.19 -14.45
CA GLY A 83 -2.40 -4.06 -13.38
C GLY A 83 -0.92 -3.83 -13.02
N VAL A 84 -0.07 -3.56 -14.01
CA VAL A 84 1.33 -3.19 -13.78
C VAL A 84 1.40 -1.85 -13.06
N SER A 85 0.66 -0.85 -13.54
CA SER A 85 0.62 0.48 -12.91
C SER A 85 0.10 0.45 -11.47
N ASN A 86 -0.89 -0.39 -11.16
CA ASN A 86 -1.43 -0.57 -9.81
C ASN A 86 -0.37 -1.11 -8.86
N THR A 87 0.39 -2.13 -9.28
CA THR A 87 1.41 -2.78 -8.43
C THR A 87 2.55 -1.83 -8.08
N PHE A 88 3.03 -1.03 -9.05
CA PHE A 88 4.07 -0.03 -8.77
C PHE A 88 3.50 1.20 -8.03
N GLY A 89 2.30 1.63 -8.40
CA GLY A 89 1.63 2.81 -7.86
C GLY A 89 1.26 2.66 -6.38
N SER A 90 0.63 1.54 -5.99
CA SER A 90 0.25 1.28 -4.58
C SER A 90 1.46 1.32 -3.66
N ASN A 91 2.57 0.65 -4.00
CA ASN A 91 3.76 0.63 -3.15
C ASN A 91 4.41 2.02 -2.99
N VAL A 92 4.47 2.80 -4.08
CA VAL A 92 5.00 4.17 -4.01
C VAL A 92 4.08 5.08 -3.19
N PHE A 93 2.77 4.91 -3.36
CA PHE A 93 1.76 5.64 -2.60
C PHE A 93 1.84 5.31 -1.11
N ASP A 94 1.98 4.04 -0.73
CA ASP A 94 2.10 3.61 0.67
C ASP A 94 3.35 4.18 1.35
N LEU A 95 4.48 4.27 0.64
CA LEU A 95 5.67 4.92 1.16
C LEU A 95 5.45 6.44 1.36
N LEU A 96 4.84 7.10 0.36
CA LEU A 96 4.64 8.54 0.39
C LEU A 96 3.59 8.97 1.44
N VAL A 97 2.46 8.27 1.47
CA VAL A 97 1.30 8.61 2.31
C VAL A 97 1.36 7.88 3.64
N GLY A 98 1.82 6.62 3.68
CA GLY A 98 1.91 5.84 4.90
C GLY A 98 3.12 6.17 5.77
N LEU A 99 4.26 6.54 5.18
CA LEU A 99 5.48 6.89 5.94
C LEU A 99 5.78 8.39 5.91
N ALA A 100 5.84 9.01 4.72
CA ALA A 100 6.32 10.39 4.62
C ALA A 100 5.34 11.40 5.23
N LEU A 101 4.02 11.23 5.05
CA LEU A 101 3.02 12.14 5.65
C LEU A 101 3.00 12.12 7.18
N PRO A 102 2.94 10.96 7.88
CA PRO A 102 2.98 10.95 9.35
C PRO A 102 4.28 11.51 9.93
N TRP A 103 5.42 11.25 9.29
CA TRP A 103 6.69 11.85 9.68
C TRP A 103 6.71 13.35 9.47
N PHE A 104 6.25 13.84 8.32
CA PHE A 104 6.15 15.26 8.04
C PHE A 104 5.22 15.96 9.04
N ALA A 105 4.05 15.37 9.33
CA ALA A 105 3.11 15.87 10.33
C ALA A 105 3.73 15.88 11.74
N LYS A 106 4.47 14.82 12.12
CA LYS A 106 5.17 14.76 13.41
C LYS A 106 6.22 15.87 13.53
N ILE A 107 7.00 16.13 12.49
CA ILE A 107 8.00 17.21 12.47
C ILE A 107 7.30 18.57 12.64
N LEU A 108 6.19 18.78 11.93
CA LEU A 108 5.44 20.04 11.98
C LEU A 108 4.79 20.29 13.36
N ILE A 109 4.28 19.24 14.02
CA ILE A 109 3.57 19.35 15.30
C ILE A 109 4.55 19.36 16.49
N SER A 110 5.55 18.48 16.49
CA SER A 110 6.46 18.31 17.63
C SER A 110 7.67 19.24 17.60
N GLY A 111 8.06 19.78 16.44
CA GLY A 111 9.20 20.69 16.30
C GLY A 111 10.57 20.09 16.63
N GLU A 112 10.64 18.88 17.19
CA GLU A 112 11.88 18.17 17.49
C GLU A 112 12.33 17.30 16.31
N PRO A 113 13.62 17.35 15.94
CA PRO A 113 14.17 16.43 14.95
C PRO A 113 14.07 14.99 15.47
N VAL A 114 13.45 14.12 14.69
CA VAL A 114 13.42 12.69 14.99
C VAL A 114 14.85 12.16 14.89
N TYR A 115 15.44 11.78 16.02
CA TYR A 115 16.77 11.16 16.07
C TYR A 115 16.73 9.78 15.42
N ILE A 116 17.12 9.73 14.15
CA ILE A 116 17.35 8.49 13.41
C ILE A 116 18.81 8.10 13.66
N ASN A 117 19.03 6.88 14.17
CA ASN A 117 20.37 6.38 14.46
C ASN A 117 21.23 6.41 13.17
N SER A 118 22.20 7.31 13.13
CA SER A 118 22.88 7.74 11.91
C SER A 118 23.77 6.66 11.28
N ASN A 119 24.14 5.65 12.05
CA ASN A 119 25.01 4.57 11.57
C ASN A 119 24.30 3.63 10.59
N GLY A 120 22.96 3.57 10.58
CA GLY A 120 22.18 2.74 9.66
C GLY A 120 21.67 3.49 8.43
N LEU A 121 21.47 4.81 8.53
CA LEU A 121 20.86 5.61 7.47
C LEU A 121 21.65 5.59 6.15
N LEU A 122 22.98 5.60 6.24
CA LEU A 122 23.84 5.55 5.06
C LEU A 122 23.78 4.16 4.40
N TYR A 123 23.71 3.08 5.21
CA TYR A 123 23.53 1.73 4.69
C TYR A 123 22.15 1.55 4.06
N ASP A 124 21.08 1.99 4.72
CA ASP A 124 19.72 1.92 4.18
C ASP A 124 19.59 2.75 2.90
N ALA A 125 20.15 3.96 2.86
CA ALA A 125 20.14 4.81 1.67
C ALA A 125 20.93 4.21 0.50
N VAL A 126 22.12 3.65 0.76
CA VAL A 126 22.94 2.97 -0.26
C VAL A 126 22.24 1.71 -0.76
N LEU A 127 21.60 0.96 0.13
CA LEU A 127 20.90 -0.28 -0.21
C LEU A 127 19.63 0.02 -1.02
N LEU A 128 18.86 1.04 -0.66
CA LEU A 128 17.72 1.53 -1.44
C LEU A 128 18.15 2.04 -2.83
N LEU A 129 19.19 2.87 -2.90
CA LEU A 129 19.74 3.34 -4.18
C LEU A 129 20.25 2.16 -5.02
N GLY A 130 20.91 1.19 -4.40
CA GLY A 130 21.38 -0.03 -5.05
C GLY A 130 20.23 -0.83 -5.67
N ILE A 131 19.13 -1.04 -4.94
CA ILE A 131 17.94 -1.72 -5.45
C ILE A 131 17.29 -0.94 -6.59
N VAL A 132 17.20 0.39 -6.51
CA VAL A 132 16.68 1.23 -7.59
C VAL A 132 17.55 1.11 -8.84
N ILE A 133 18.87 1.16 -8.69
CA ILE A 133 19.80 1.05 -9.81
C ILE A 133 19.71 -0.34 -10.45
N ILE A 134 19.63 -1.41 -9.65
CA ILE A 134 19.48 -2.79 -10.15
C ILE A 134 18.14 -2.98 -10.86
N THR A 135 17.05 -2.42 -10.34
CA THR A 135 15.73 -2.50 -10.97
C THR A 135 15.70 -1.73 -12.30
N VAL A 136 16.25 -0.52 -12.34
CA VAL A 136 16.39 0.26 -13.58
C VAL A 136 17.28 -0.45 -14.61
N MET A 137 18.43 -0.99 -14.18
CA MET A 137 19.31 -1.78 -15.05
C MET A 137 18.65 -3.06 -15.54
N SER A 138 17.86 -3.74 -14.70
CA SER A 138 17.11 -4.94 -15.09
C SER A 138 16.03 -4.63 -16.13
N ILE A 139 15.36 -3.47 -16.01
CA ILE A 139 14.37 -2.98 -16.98
C ILE A 139 15.05 -2.62 -18.31
N HIS A 140 16.20 -1.92 -18.26
CA HIS A 140 16.98 -1.58 -19.46
C HIS A 140 17.59 -2.82 -20.14
N GLY A 141 18.10 -3.77 -19.36
CA GLY A 141 18.70 -5.01 -19.86
C GLY A 141 17.70 -5.95 -20.51
N ARG A 142 16.42 -5.90 -20.12
CA ARG A 142 15.33 -6.67 -20.74
C ARG A 142 14.63 -5.95 -21.90
N ARG A 143 15.10 -4.75 -22.32
CA ARG A 143 14.44 -3.89 -23.32
C ARG A 143 12.91 -3.86 -23.12
N TRP A 144 12.46 -3.66 -21.88
CA TRP A 144 11.04 -3.54 -21.62
C TRP A 144 10.59 -2.15 -22.10
N TYR A 145 10.17 -2.07 -23.36
CA TYR A 145 9.44 -0.93 -23.88
C TYR A 145 8.02 -1.03 -23.34
N LEU A 146 7.59 -0.02 -22.58
CA LEU A 146 6.18 0.20 -22.31
C LEU A 146 5.58 0.68 -23.64
N ASP A 147 5.24 -0.27 -24.52
CA ASP A 147 4.69 0.06 -25.83
C ASP A 147 3.27 0.59 -25.60
N ARG A 148 3.16 1.91 -25.60
CA ARG A 148 1.92 2.62 -25.44
C ARG A 148 1.20 2.61 -26.78
N PHE A 149 0.72 1.47 -27.27
CA PHE A 149 -0.28 1.37 -28.34
C PHE A 149 -0.65 -0.10 -28.61
N LEU A 150 -1.85 -0.51 -28.17
CA LEU A 150 -2.88 -1.05 -29.06
C LEU A 150 -4.26 -0.93 -28.40
#